data_AF-A0A2S6X0X3-F1
#
_entry.id   AF-A0A2S6X0X3-F1
#
_cell.length_a   1.000
_cell.length_b   1.000
_cell.length_c   1.000
_cell.angle_alpha   90.00
_cell.angle_beta   90.00
_cell.angle_gamma   90.00
#
_symmetry.space_group_name_H-M   'P 1'
#
loop_
_entity.id
_entity.type
_entity.pdbx_description
1 polymer ?
#
loop_
_entity_poly.entity_id
_entity_poly.type
_entity_poly.pdbx_seq_one_letter_code
_entity_poly.pdbx_strand_id
1 'polypeptide(L)'
;MSARKTPMLALAALALGLTLTACGNGGSGGNGGTSDAAATATSTAQSTTTANPTTGGTSSDTSQGTQAGQGKDGKCTDQLDYAGDPRSNAEINSIGADTGTCPAPRPGGGASSGTPNEDGVKCTDQVNYAGDPRSNAEINSIGADTGTCPPVQSGGTRSGTPKEDGVKCTDQVNYAGDPRSNAEINSIGEETGTCPPVQDK
;
A
#
# COMPACT_ATOMS: atom_id res chain seq x y z
N MET A 1 38.47 32.97 -25.47
CA MET A 1 37.39 33.22 -26.44
C MET A 1 36.23 32.30 -26.07
N SER A 2 35.21 32.82 -25.38
CA SER A 2 34.04 32.03 -24.99
C SER A 2 33.04 32.00 -26.13
N ALA A 3 32.77 30.82 -26.69
CA ALA A 3 31.66 30.62 -27.61
C ALA A 3 30.48 30.01 -26.85
N ARG A 4 29.49 30.85 -26.56
CA ARG A 4 28.16 30.44 -26.10
C ARG A 4 27.40 29.83 -27.28
N LYS A 5 26.80 28.66 -27.12
CA LYS A 5 25.80 28.12 -28.04
C LYS A 5 24.59 27.67 -27.22
N THR A 6 23.53 28.48 -27.28
CA THR A 6 22.19 28.18 -26.77
C THR A 6 21.32 27.51 -27.85
N PRO A 7 20.22 26.84 -27.44
CA PRO A 7 19.59 25.72 -28.14
C PRO A 7 18.48 26.13 -29.12
N MET A 8 18.17 25.27 -30.09
CA MET A 8 16.95 25.39 -30.91
C MET A 8 15.84 24.45 -30.41
N LEU A 9 14.67 25.07 -30.23
CA LEU A 9 13.38 24.49 -29.92
C LEU A 9 12.91 23.47 -30.97
N ALA A 10 12.18 22.45 -30.52
CA ALA A 10 11.03 21.92 -31.24
C ALA A 10 9.98 21.44 -30.23
N LEU A 11 8.92 22.24 -30.08
CA LEU A 11 7.73 21.94 -29.27
C LEU A 11 6.71 21.26 -30.19
N ALA A 12 6.45 19.97 -30.00
CA ALA A 12 5.40 19.25 -30.70
C ALA A 12 4.16 19.17 -29.82
N ALA A 13 3.14 19.96 -30.16
CA ALA A 13 1.82 19.89 -29.55
C ALA A 13 1.03 18.74 -30.17
N LEU A 14 0.65 17.75 -29.37
CA LEU A 14 -0.29 16.70 -29.75
C LEU A 14 -1.58 16.91 -28.94
N ALA A 15 -2.61 17.37 -29.64
CA ALA A 15 -3.99 17.45 -29.16
C ALA A 15 -4.79 16.28 -29.74
N LEU A 16 -5.21 15.36 -28.87
CA LEU A 16 -6.22 14.31 -29.11
C LEU A 16 -7.02 14.30 -27.80
N GLY A 17 -8.24 14.83 -27.70
CA GLY A 17 -9.44 14.44 -28.43
C GLY A 17 -10.37 13.74 -27.44
N LEU A 18 -11.20 14.51 -26.72
CA LEU A 18 -12.24 13.97 -25.84
C LEU A 18 -13.35 13.30 -26.66
N THR A 19 -13.67 12.05 -26.35
CA THR A 19 -14.97 11.46 -26.72
C THR A 19 -15.69 10.96 -25.47
N LEU A 20 -16.86 11.58 -25.26
CA LEU A 20 -17.87 11.28 -24.26
C LEU A 20 -18.62 9.99 -24.67
N THR A 21 -18.74 9.01 -23.78
CA THR A 21 -19.80 7.99 -23.86
C THR A 21 -20.47 7.87 -22.51
N ALA A 22 -21.75 8.26 -22.52
CA ALA A 22 -22.73 8.10 -21.47
C ALA A 22 -23.36 6.69 -21.52
N CYS A 23 -24.29 6.45 -20.59
CA CYS A 23 -25.15 5.27 -20.41
C CYS A 23 -24.45 4.11 -19.68
N GLY A 24 -24.77 3.76 -18.44
CA GLY A 24 -26.05 3.83 -17.73
C GLY A 24 -26.77 2.49 -17.87
N ASN A 25 -26.72 1.64 -16.84
CA ASN A 25 -27.72 0.59 -16.65
C ASN A 25 -27.89 0.28 -15.16
N GLY A 26 -29.05 0.63 -14.64
CA GLY A 26 -29.50 0.24 -13.30
C GLY A 26 -30.17 -1.14 -13.28
N GLY A 27 -30.64 -1.52 -12.09
CA GLY A 27 -31.49 -2.68 -11.83
C GLY A 27 -30.79 -3.71 -10.94
N SER A 28 -31.01 -3.77 -9.62
CA SER A 28 -32.24 -4.12 -8.86
C SER A 28 -32.33 -5.61 -8.52
N GLY A 29 -32.38 -5.90 -7.20
CA GLY A 29 -33.02 -7.09 -6.59
C GLY A 29 -32.23 -8.39 -6.75
N GLY A 30 -32.14 -9.28 -5.76
CA GLY A 30 -32.87 -9.42 -4.51
C GLY A 30 -32.99 -10.92 -4.21
N ASN A 31 -32.58 -11.28 -2.99
CA ASN A 31 -32.98 -12.41 -2.13
C ASN A 31 -33.27 -13.83 -2.66
N GLY A 32 -32.74 -14.77 -1.88
CA GLY A 32 -33.34 -16.08 -1.57
C GLY A 32 -32.32 -17.20 -1.75
N GLY A 33 -31.92 -17.99 -0.76
CA GLY A 33 -32.42 -18.21 0.60
C GLY A 33 -32.23 -19.69 0.92
N THR A 34 -31.72 -19.99 2.12
CA THR A 34 -31.89 -21.24 2.92
C THR A 34 -31.35 -22.56 2.31
N SER A 35 -30.71 -23.50 3.04
CA SER A 35 -30.91 -23.90 4.43
C SER A 35 -29.83 -24.92 4.90
N ASP A 36 -29.59 -24.93 6.22
CA ASP A 36 -29.25 -26.06 7.12
C ASP A 36 -27.91 -26.85 6.96
N ALA A 37 -27.04 -26.83 7.98
CA ALA A 37 -27.16 -27.63 9.21
C ALA A 37 -25.84 -27.68 10.03
N ALA A 38 -25.98 -27.39 11.34
CA ALA A 38 -25.31 -27.96 12.53
C ALA A 38 -23.81 -28.33 12.53
N ALA A 39 -23.06 -27.79 13.51
CA ALA A 39 -22.57 -28.59 14.65
C ALA A 39 -21.92 -27.73 15.75
N THR A 40 -22.28 -28.13 16.97
CA THR A 40 -21.91 -27.68 18.31
C THR A 40 -20.41 -27.85 18.63
N ALA A 41 -19.81 -26.90 19.35
CA ALA A 41 -18.78 -27.21 20.35
C ALA A 41 -18.64 -26.10 21.40
N THR A 42 -19.14 -26.41 22.59
CA THR A 42 -18.91 -25.75 23.87
C THR A 42 -17.42 -25.78 24.22
N SER A 43 -16.86 -24.67 24.71
CA SER A 43 -15.70 -24.71 25.62
C SER A 43 -15.69 -23.51 26.55
N THR A 44 -16.12 -23.80 27.77
CA THR A 44 -15.98 -23.04 28.99
C THR A 44 -14.51 -22.89 29.35
N ALA A 45 -14.03 -21.67 29.56
CA ALA A 45 -12.82 -21.42 30.35
C ALA A 45 -13.03 -20.18 31.23
N GLN A 46 -13.39 -20.49 32.47
CA GLN A 46 -13.47 -19.68 33.66
C GLN A 46 -12.05 -19.31 34.13
N SER A 47 -11.81 -18.03 34.46
CA SER A 47 -10.79 -17.63 35.44
C SER A 47 -11.01 -16.19 35.95
N THR A 48 -11.82 -16.12 37.01
CA THR A 48 -11.66 -15.38 38.27
C THR A 48 -10.71 -14.16 38.39
N THR A 49 -11.32 -13.08 38.91
CA THR A 49 -10.84 -12.15 39.98
C THR A 49 -9.64 -11.26 39.66
N THR A 50 -9.72 -9.93 39.74
CA THR A 50 -9.91 -9.19 41.00
C THR A 50 -10.29 -7.74 40.71
N ALA A 51 -11.35 -7.27 41.37
CA ALA A 51 -11.67 -5.85 41.50
C ALA A 51 -11.00 -5.29 42.76
N ASN A 52 -10.41 -4.09 42.69
CA ASN A 52 -10.70 -3.07 43.68
C ASN A 52 -10.37 -1.66 43.13
N PRO A 53 -11.15 -0.62 43.48
CA PRO A 53 -11.09 0.70 42.89
C PRO A 53 -10.19 1.64 43.72
N THR A 54 -9.68 2.70 43.12
CA THR A 54 -9.27 3.89 43.89
C THR A 54 -9.58 5.16 43.09
N THR A 55 -10.42 5.96 43.72
CA THR A 55 -10.95 7.26 43.30
C THR A 55 -9.93 8.37 43.53
N GLY A 56 -9.89 9.34 42.61
CA GLY A 56 -9.73 10.76 42.96
C GLY A 56 -8.45 11.44 42.48
N GLY A 57 -8.58 12.35 41.52
CA GLY A 57 -7.52 13.28 41.13
C GLY A 57 -7.89 14.12 39.91
N THR A 58 -8.71 15.15 40.12
CA THR A 58 -9.06 16.17 39.13
C THR A 58 -7.83 16.99 38.74
N SER A 59 -7.47 17.01 37.46
CA SER A 59 -6.77 18.13 36.82
C SER A 59 -6.90 18.03 35.31
N SER A 60 -7.24 19.17 34.72
CA SER A 60 -7.56 19.40 33.32
C SER A 60 -6.37 19.14 32.42
N ASP A 61 -6.45 18.10 31.59
CA ASP A 61 -5.58 17.96 30.42
C ASP A 61 -6.36 17.30 29.29
N THR A 62 -6.32 17.92 28.12
CA THR A 62 -7.01 17.52 26.89
C THR A 62 -6.41 16.22 26.38
N SER A 63 -6.77 15.12 27.04
CA SER A 63 -6.40 13.78 26.64
C SER A 63 -7.47 13.28 25.68
N GLN A 64 -7.08 13.02 24.43
CA GLN A 64 -7.78 12.10 23.53
C GLN A 64 -7.73 10.69 24.16
N GLY A 65 -8.43 10.52 25.28
CA GLY A 65 -8.66 9.25 25.91
C GLY A 65 -9.76 8.57 25.13
N THR A 66 -9.44 7.42 24.55
CA THR A 66 -10.34 6.41 24.01
C THR A 66 -11.62 6.34 24.86
N GLN A 67 -12.64 7.12 24.50
CA GLN A 67 -13.97 6.92 25.05
C GLN A 67 -14.43 5.58 24.48
N ALA A 68 -14.59 4.58 25.33
CA ALA A 68 -15.23 3.35 24.93
C ALA A 68 -16.69 3.69 24.59
N GLY A 69 -16.98 3.92 23.31
CA GLY A 69 -18.35 4.09 22.84
C GLY A 69 -19.17 2.88 23.26
N GLN A 70 -20.38 3.10 23.74
CA GLN A 70 -21.28 2.02 24.10
C GLN A 70 -21.96 1.52 22.83
N GLY A 71 -21.66 0.28 22.42
CA GLY A 71 -22.22 -0.30 21.19
C GLY A 71 -23.70 -0.68 21.31
N LYS A 72 -24.28 -0.58 22.52
CA LYS A 72 -25.68 -0.92 22.80
C LYS A 72 -26.65 0.24 22.57
N ASP A 73 -26.19 1.48 22.68
CA ASP A 73 -27.06 2.68 22.72
C ASP A 73 -27.00 3.51 21.42
N GLY A 74 -26.35 3.02 20.37
CA GLY A 74 -26.25 3.70 19.08
C GLY A 74 -25.24 3.05 18.14
N LYS A 75 -25.14 3.56 16.92
CA LYS A 75 -24.08 3.15 16.00
C LYS A 75 -22.75 3.62 16.55
N CYS A 76 -21.76 2.73 16.53
CA CYS A 76 -20.41 3.07 16.92
C CYS A 76 -19.84 4.22 16.10
N THR A 77 -20.14 4.25 14.80
CA THR A 77 -19.70 5.30 13.87
C THR A 77 -20.25 6.69 14.18
N ASP A 78 -21.25 6.81 15.07
CA ASP A 78 -21.79 8.08 15.52
C ASP A 78 -21.12 8.56 16.83
N GLN A 79 -20.38 7.67 17.50
CA GLN A 79 -19.75 7.90 18.80
C GLN A 79 -18.24 8.10 18.70
N LEU A 80 -17.60 7.49 17.72
CA LEU A 80 -16.15 7.55 17.51
C LEU A 80 -15.85 7.86 16.05
N ASP A 81 -14.74 8.58 15.84
CA ASP A 81 -14.22 8.85 14.50
C ASP A 81 -13.45 7.62 13.99
N TYR A 82 -14.01 6.97 12.97
CA TYR A 82 -13.39 5.83 12.27
C TYR A 82 -12.80 6.25 10.92
N ALA A 83 -12.53 7.53 10.69
CA ALA A 83 -11.85 7.98 9.48
C ALA A 83 -10.53 7.20 9.31
N GLY A 84 -10.40 6.54 8.15
CA GLY A 84 -9.27 5.69 7.82
C GLY A 84 -9.39 4.24 8.28
N ASP A 85 -10.32 3.85 9.17
CA ASP A 85 -10.44 2.44 9.56
C ASP A 85 -10.73 1.56 8.33
N PRO A 86 -9.95 0.49 8.09
CA PRO A 86 -10.17 -0.38 6.93
C PRO A 86 -11.47 -1.17 7.02
N ARG A 87 -12.06 -1.30 8.21
CA ARG A 87 -13.34 -1.98 8.40
C ARG A 87 -14.48 -1.07 7.97
N SER A 88 -15.47 -1.66 7.32
CA SER A 88 -16.67 -0.90 6.93
C SER A 88 -17.44 -0.41 8.15
N ASN A 89 -18.14 0.72 8.01
CA ASN A 89 -19.06 1.23 9.03
C ASN A 89 -20.09 0.18 9.47
N ALA A 90 -20.52 -0.70 8.56
CA ALA A 90 -21.44 -1.79 8.89
C ALA A 90 -20.79 -2.80 9.83
N GLU A 91 -19.59 -3.27 9.52
CA GLU A 91 -18.82 -4.20 10.34
C GLU A 91 -18.54 -3.63 11.74
N ILE A 92 -18.09 -2.38 11.81
CA ILE A 92 -17.83 -1.69 13.08
C ILE A 92 -19.09 -1.62 13.96
N ASN A 93 -20.23 -1.31 13.35
CA ASN A 93 -21.51 -1.26 14.05
C ASN A 93 -22.00 -2.64 14.47
N SER A 94 -21.78 -3.69 13.67
CA SER A 94 -22.09 -5.07 14.04
C SER A 94 -21.27 -5.52 15.25
N ILE A 95 -19.96 -5.25 15.27
CA ILE A 95 -19.09 -5.57 16.42
C ILE A 95 -19.58 -4.85 17.68
N GLY A 96 -19.97 -3.57 17.55
CA GLY A 96 -20.55 -2.79 18.63
C GLY A 96 -21.85 -3.39 19.19
N ALA A 97 -22.76 -3.79 18.30
CA ALA A 97 -24.02 -4.40 18.69
C ALA A 97 -23.81 -5.76 19.37
N ASP A 98 -22.90 -6.58 18.84
CA ASP A 98 -22.64 -7.94 19.32
C ASP A 98 -21.89 -7.95 20.66
N THR A 99 -20.87 -7.11 20.81
CA THR A 99 -20.03 -7.06 22.01
C THR A 99 -20.55 -6.08 23.07
N GLY A 100 -21.48 -5.20 22.67
CA GLY A 100 -21.97 -4.10 23.49
C GLY A 100 -20.97 -2.97 23.71
N THR A 101 -19.80 -3.02 23.08
CA THR A 101 -18.74 -2.02 23.17
C THR A 101 -18.22 -1.70 21.78
N CYS A 102 -18.04 -0.43 21.47
CA CYS A 102 -17.49 -0.04 20.19
C CYS A 102 -16.00 -0.41 20.10
N PRO A 103 -15.57 -1.07 19.02
CA PRO A 103 -14.16 -1.38 18.86
C PRO A 103 -13.36 -0.09 18.71
N ALA A 104 -12.12 -0.06 19.18
CA ALA A 104 -11.25 1.08 18.90
C ALA A 104 -11.05 1.23 17.37
N PRO A 105 -11.02 2.48 16.84
CA PRO A 105 -10.61 2.73 15.47
C PRO A 105 -9.25 2.13 15.20
N ARG A 106 -9.14 1.38 14.10
CA ARG A 106 -7.86 0.87 13.60
C ARG A 106 -7.29 1.93 12.66
N PRO A 107 -6.02 2.34 12.83
CA PRO A 107 -5.40 3.24 11.88
C PRO A 107 -5.48 2.62 10.48
N GLY A 108 -5.92 3.44 9.54
CA GLY A 108 -5.96 3.14 8.12
C GLY A 108 -4.59 3.03 7.52
N GLY A 109 -3.97 1.88 7.70
CA GLY A 109 -2.73 1.55 7.05
C GLY A 109 -2.62 0.05 7.02
N GLY A 110 -2.84 -0.54 5.84
CA GLY A 110 -2.16 -1.81 5.55
C GLY A 110 -0.72 -1.65 5.99
N ALA A 111 -0.20 -2.60 6.76
CA ALA A 111 1.13 -2.54 7.39
C ALA A 111 2.08 -1.76 6.48
N SER A 112 2.37 -0.50 6.85
CA SER A 112 3.12 0.39 5.97
C SER A 112 4.47 -0.28 5.80
N SER A 113 4.74 -0.80 4.60
CA SER A 113 5.91 -1.66 4.33
C SER A 113 7.19 -0.84 4.26
N GLY A 114 7.20 0.32 4.90
CA GLY A 114 8.22 1.35 4.84
C GLY A 114 8.77 1.67 6.23
N THR A 115 9.87 2.42 6.25
CA THR A 115 10.50 2.89 7.48
C THR A 115 9.72 4.09 8.03
N PRO A 116 9.43 4.21 9.33
CA PRO A 116 8.83 5.42 9.89
C PRO A 116 9.56 6.67 9.42
N ASN A 117 8.81 7.71 9.03
CA ASN A 117 9.42 8.97 8.65
C ASN A 117 9.62 9.82 9.91
N GLU A 118 10.87 10.12 10.26
CA GLU A 118 11.19 10.99 11.38
C GLU A 118 10.66 12.43 11.18
N ASP A 119 10.13 13.03 12.25
CA ASP A 119 9.55 14.38 12.21
C ASP A 119 10.55 15.42 11.69
N GLY A 120 10.17 16.12 10.62
CA GLY A 120 11.00 17.16 10.01
C GLY A 120 12.16 16.64 9.15
N VAL A 121 12.33 15.33 9.02
CA VAL A 121 13.37 14.71 8.19
C VAL A 121 12.76 14.29 6.86
N LYS A 122 13.55 14.39 5.77
CA LYS A 122 13.13 13.87 4.46
C LYS A 122 13.42 12.38 4.39
N CYS A 123 12.57 11.64 3.70
CA CYS A 123 12.79 10.22 3.51
C CYS A 123 14.10 9.93 2.78
N THR A 124 14.46 10.76 1.82
CA THR A 124 15.71 10.64 1.07
C THR A 124 16.96 10.88 1.93
N ASP A 125 16.81 11.45 3.13
CA ASP A 125 17.91 11.63 4.08
C ASP A 125 18.01 10.45 5.08
N GLN A 126 16.92 9.69 5.25
CA GLN A 126 16.85 8.52 6.15
C GLN A 126 17.15 7.20 5.42
N VAL A 127 16.70 7.07 4.18
CA VAL A 127 16.78 5.83 3.39
C VAL A 127 17.50 6.11 2.07
N ASN A 128 18.38 5.18 1.67
CA ASN A 128 19.09 5.27 0.40
C ASN A 128 18.20 4.79 -0.76
N TYR A 129 17.66 5.74 -1.52
CA TYR A 129 16.83 5.49 -2.71
C TYR A 129 17.64 5.44 -4.02
N ALA A 130 18.94 5.16 -3.97
CA ALA A 130 19.73 5.00 -5.19
C ALA A 130 19.12 3.91 -6.10
N GLY A 131 18.79 4.28 -7.33
CA GLY A 131 18.15 3.38 -8.31
C GLY A 131 16.63 3.25 -8.18
N ASP A 132 15.99 4.01 -7.27
CA ASP A 132 14.53 4.15 -7.26
C ASP A 132 14.08 4.96 -8.48
N PRO A 133 13.09 4.49 -9.26
CA PRO A 133 12.58 5.22 -10.41
C PRO A 133 11.78 6.46 -10.02
N ARG A 134 11.26 6.53 -8.79
CA ARG A 134 10.50 7.69 -8.31
C ARG A 134 11.44 8.83 -7.97
N SER A 135 10.97 10.05 -8.19
CA SER A 135 11.75 11.24 -7.84
C SER A 135 11.87 11.40 -6.32
N ASN A 136 12.96 12.03 -5.86
CA ASN A 136 13.14 12.38 -4.45
C ASN A 136 11.96 13.22 -3.91
N ALA A 137 11.37 14.08 -4.74
CA ALA A 137 10.23 14.90 -4.35
C ALA A 137 9.00 14.02 -4.06
N GLU A 138 8.68 13.10 -4.97
CA GLU A 138 7.57 12.15 -4.81
C GLU A 138 7.75 11.28 -3.57
N ILE A 139 8.95 10.72 -3.36
CA ILE A 139 9.27 9.89 -2.18
C ILE A 139 9.07 10.69 -0.88
N ASN A 140 9.52 11.95 -0.86
CA ASN A 140 9.36 12.81 0.31
C ASN A 140 7.92 13.24 0.54
N SER A 141 7.12 13.42 -0.52
CA SER A 141 5.68 13.67 -0.42
C SER A 141 4.95 12.46 0.17
N ILE A 142 5.22 11.25 -0.32
CA ILE A 142 4.65 10.02 0.24
C ILE A 142 4.99 9.89 1.73
N GLY A 143 6.25 10.13 2.09
CA GLY A 143 6.70 10.10 3.48
C GLY A 143 6.03 11.12 4.39
N ALA A 144 5.76 12.32 3.88
CA ALA A 144 5.05 13.37 4.61
C ALA A 144 3.56 13.04 4.78
N ASP A 145 2.92 12.49 3.73
CA ASP A 145 1.49 12.20 3.71
C ASP A 145 1.15 10.96 4.55
N THR A 146 2.03 9.95 4.55
CA THR A 146 1.77 8.66 5.21
C THR A 146 2.46 8.51 6.57
N GLY A 147 3.33 9.46 6.94
CA GLY A 147 4.22 9.33 8.12
C GLY A 147 5.22 8.18 8.01
N THR A 148 5.37 7.57 6.83
CA THR A 148 6.28 6.43 6.60
C THR A 148 7.00 6.61 5.28
N CYS A 149 8.32 6.50 5.29
CA CYS A 149 9.15 6.45 4.11
C CYS A 149 8.90 5.17 3.30
N PRO A 150 8.48 5.29 2.03
CA PRO A 150 8.12 4.11 1.25
C PRO A 150 9.32 3.17 1.06
N PRO A 151 9.10 1.87 0.86
CA PRO A 151 10.19 0.98 0.48
C PRO A 151 10.82 1.46 -0.83
N VAL A 152 12.14 1.25 -0.96
CA VAL A 152 12.87 1.51 -2.21
C VAL A 152 12.29 0.62 -3.29
N GLN A 153 11.79 1.22 -4.36
CA GLN A 153 11.41 0.50 -5.56
C GLN A 153 12.69 0.24 -6.33
N SER A 154 13.23 -0.98 -6.23
CA SER A 154 14.22 -1.40 -7.24
C SER A 154 13.51 -1.29 -8.59
N GLY A 155 14.00 -0.45 -9.50
CA GLY A 155 13.43 -0.29 -10.84
C GLY A 155 13.31 -1.64 -11.53
N GLY A 156 12.13 -2.27 -11.38
CA GLY A 156 11.97 -3.72 -11.53
C GLY A 156 12.84 -4.51 -10.54
N THR A 157 12.30 -5.59 -10.00
CA THR A 157 13.13 -6.80 -9.90
C THR A 157 13.74 -6.95 -11.29
N ARG A 158 15.06 -6.80 -11.46
CA ARG A 158 15.68 -7.09 -12.76
C ARG A 158 15.35 -8.55 -13.03
N SER A 159 14.32 -8.78 -13.84
CA SER A 159 13.91 -10.12 -14.19
C SER A 159 15.04 -10.67 -15.05
N GLY A 160 15.61 -11.79 -14.62
CA GLY A 160 16.76 -12.38 -15.29
C GLY A 160 17.93 -12.71 -14.36
N THR A 161 18.96 -13.30 -14.95
CA THR A 161 20.18 -13.73 -14.25
C THR A 161 21.19 -12.58 -14.25
N PRO A 162 21.81 -12.21 -13.12
CA PRO A 162 22.87 -11.19 -13.12
C PRO A 162 23.94 -11.50 -14.17
N LYS A 163 24.28 -10.52 -15.00
CA LYS A 163 25.28 -10.71 -16.05
C LYS A 163 26.67 -10.74 -15.43
N GLU A 164 27.45 -11.77 -15.77
CA GLU A 164 28.86 -11.85 -15.36
C GLU A 164 29.72 -10.86 -16.18
N ASP A 165 30.67 -10.21 -15.51
CA ASP A 165 31.58 -9.25 -16.14
C ASP A 165 32.39 -9.92 -17.26
N GLY A 166 32.33 -9.35 -18.47
CA GLY A 166 33.03 -9.89 -19.65
C GLY A 166 32.40 -11.14 -20.27
N VAL A 167 31.30 -11.65 -19.73
CA VAL A 167 30.55 -12.80 -20.27
C VAL A 167 29.29 -12.32 -20.97
N LYS A 168 28.99 -12.91 -22.14
CA LYS A 168 27.75 -12.63 -22.85
C LYS A 168 26.59 -13.39 -22.20
N CYS A 169 25.41 -12.81 -22.22
CA CYS A 169 24.23 -13.47 -21.68
C CYS A 169 23.93 -14.80 -22.37
N THR A 170 24.13 -14.88 -23.68
CA THR A 170 23.94 -16.12 -24.44
C THR A 170 24.94 -17.23 -24.10
N ASP A 171 26.03 -16.90 -23.42
CA ASP A 171 27.03 -17.86 -22.94
C ASP A 171 26.73 -18.29 -21.49
N GLN A 172 25.97 -17.48 -20.74
CA GLN A 172 25.59 -17.72 -19.34
C GLN A 172 24.22 -18.41 -19.19
N VAL A 173 23.27 -18.11 -20.07
CA VAL A 173 21.89 -18.62 -20.04
C VAL A 173 21.53 -19.27 -21.37
N ASN A 174 20.84 -20.40 -21.32
CA ASN A 174 20.38 -21.11 -22.52
C ASN A 174 19.10 -20.48 -23.08
N TYR A 175 19.23 -19.71 -24.16
CA TYR A 175 18.11 -19.07 -24.87
C TYR A 175 17.56 -19.90 -26.04
N ALA A 176 17.72 -21.22 -26.03
CA ALA A 176 17.15 -22.08 -27.06
C ALA A 176 15.62 -21.91 -27.12
N GLY A 177 15.12 -21.50 -28.29
CA GLY A 177 13.69 -21.25 -28.51
C GLY A 177 13.25 -19.80 -28.33
N ASP A 178 14.09 -18.94 -27.75
CA ASP A 178 13.80 -17.50 -27.61
C ASP A 178 13.60 -16.86 -28.99
N PRO A 179 12.53 -16.08 -29.21
CA PRO A 179 12.31 -15.37 -30.48
C PRO A 179 13.29 -14.22 -30.71
N ARG A 180 13.91 -13.66 -29.66
CA ARG A 180 14.86 -12.55 -29.78
C ARG A 180 16.20 -13.04 -30.27
N SER A 181 16.93 -12.17 -30.97
CA SER A 181 18.26 -12.51 -31.45
C SER A 181 19.29 -12.53 -30.32
N ASN A 182 20.34 -13.36 -30.48
CA ASN A 182 21.47 -13.37 -29.54
C ASN A 182 22.11 -11.99 -29.35
N ALA A 183 22.13 -11.17 -30.40
CA ALA A 183 22.67 -9.81 -30.32
C ALA A 183 21.81 -8.93 -29.42
N GLU A 184 20.49 -8.98 -29.59
CA GLU A 184 19.52 -8.23 -28.77
C GLU A 184 19.60 -8.65 -27.30
N ILE A 185 19.61 -9.95 -27.03
CA ILE A 185 19.74 -10.50 -25.66
C ILE A 185 21.02 -10.01 -24.98
N ASN A 186 22.14 -10.03 -25.71
CA ASN A 186 23.42 -9.54 -25.19
C ASN A 186 23.40 -8.02 -24.96
N SER A 187 22.80 -7.24 -25.86
CA SER A 187 22.64 -5.79 -25.69
C SER A 187 21.81 -5.43 -24.47
N ILE A 188 20.69 -6.15 -24.23
CA ILE A 188 19.89 -5.98 -23.01
C ILE A 188 20.73 -6.29 -21.78
N GLY A 189 21.53 -7.37 -21.83
CA GLY A 189 22.45 -7.72 -20.76
C GLY A 189 23.47 -6.63 -20.45
N GLU A 190 24.10 -6.05 -21.48
CA GLU A 190 25.07 -4.95 -21.32
C GLU A 190 24.42 -3.69 -20.74
N GLU A 191 23.22 -3.34 -21.19
CA GLU A 191 22.53 -2.12 -20.76
C GLU A 191 21.99 -2.24 -19.33
N THR A 192 21.43 -3.40 -18.99
CA THR A 192 20.73 -3.59 -17.71
C THR A 192 21.61 -4.21 -16.63
N GLY A 193 22.78 -4.74 -16.99
CA GLY A 193 23.62 -5.56 -16.10
C GLY A 193 22.96 -6.89 -15.72
N THR A 194 21.93 -7.33 -16.44
CA THR A 194 21.20 -8.58 -16.16
C THR A 194 20.76 -9.24 -17.45
N CYS A 195 21.04 -10.53 -17.57
CA CYS A 195 20.62 -11.35 -18.68
C CYS A 195 19.12 -11.61 -18.62
N PRO A 196 18.34 -11.17 -19.63
CA PRO A 196 16.88 -11.22 -19.57
C PRO A 196 16.38 -12.67 -19.43
N PRO A 197 15.18 -12.90 -18.89
CA PRO A 197 14.58 -14.24 -18.88
C PRO A 197 14.37 -14.73 -20.31
N VAL A 198 14.41 -16.05 -20.51
CA VAL A 198 14.07 -16.69 -21.78
C VAL A 198 12.59 -16.46 -22.09
N GLN A 199 12.28 -16.05 -23.32
CA GLN A 199 10.90 -15.90 -23.78
C GLN A 199 10.48 -17.15 -24.55
N ASP A 200 9.40 -17.79 -24.13
CA ASP A 200 8.77 -18.88 -24.89
C ASP A 200 7.92 -18.31 -26.05
N LYS A 201 7.77 -19.09 -27.12
CA LYS A 201 6.95 -18.74 -28.30
C LYS A 201 5.46 -19.03 -28.10
#